data_AF-A0AAD5ZHS1-F1
#
_entry.id   AF-A0AAD5ZHS1-F1
#
_cell.length_a   1.000
_cell.length_b   1.000
_cell.length_c   1.000
_cell.angle_alpha   90.00
_cell.angle_beta   90.00
_cell.angle_gamma   90.00
#
_symmetry.space_group_name_H-M   'P 1'
#
loop_
_entity.id
_entity.type
_entity.pdbx_description
1 polymer ?
#
loop_
_entity_poly.entity_id
_entity_poly.type
_entity_poly.pdbx_seq_one_letter_code
_entity_poly.pdbx_strand_id
1 'polypeptide(L)'
;MARSSTTKPSAIVDGLVFTAGALMALLIFLGLYSFLSPDPVPNRLSSISLPFSSPRSNHTHEPSDQTFYDDPSLTYTIDKPISNWDEKRSAWLKLHPTFSAKTERVLMVSGSQPKPCPSYDGDHLLLRSLKNKVDYCRLHGIELFYNTALLNPLMPTFWAKIPVIRAAMMAHPEVDWVWWVDSDAIFTDMDFFPPLDRYKDHNMVVHGWPKLVYEEKSWVALNAGVFLIRNCQWSLDFMDEWASMGPPSPNYEKWGKILTSTFKDKVFTDSDDQSALVYLILTGKGGWRDKIYLENEYYFEGYWLEIVGRLENIAVRYNEMEKRGPAVLRRRHAEGVFVSYAKQRDAQLGREKGAISGPKGWRRPFLTHFTGCQPCNGKRNEQYSGDNCTEGMYKALNFADDQVLRAYGFRHASMLSGDVQPLPFDHPRART
;
A
#
# COMPACT_ATOMS: atom_id res chain seq x y z
N MET A 1 -81.59 -1.35 45.14
CA MET A 1 -81.44 -1.83 43.74
C MET A 1 -80.94 -0.67 42.88
N ALA A 2 -79.71 -0.75 42.39
CA ALA A 2 -79.25 -0.04 41.20
C ALA A 2 -78.03 -0.82 40.68
N ARG A 3 -78.18 -1.51 39.54
CA ARG A 3 -77.10 -2.26 38.87
C ARG A 3 -76.22 -1.24 38.14
N SER A 4 -74.93 -1.17 38.50
CA SER A 4 -73.92 -0.53 37.67
C SER A 4 -73.47 -1.53 36.59
N SER A 5 -73.69 -1.20 35.31
CA SER A 5 -73.24 -1.99 34.18
C SER A 5 -71.76 -1.75 33.91
N THR A 6 -70.92 -2.76 34.14
CA THR A 6 -69.53 -2.75 33.67
C THR A 6 -69.47 -3.06 32.18
N THR A 7 -69.14 -2.06 31.36
CA THR A 7 -68.80 -2.22 29.94
C THR A 7 -67.44 -2.92 29.82
N LYS A 8 -67.37 -3.99 29.01
CA LYS A 8 -66.11 -4.71 28.74
C LYS A 8 -65.18 -3.83 27.89
N PRO A 9 -63.85 -3.85 28.13
CA PRO A 9 -62.89 -3.13 27.30
C PRO A 9 -62.90 -3.68 25.87
N SER A 10 -62.94 -2.78 24.90
CA SER A 10 -62.93 -3.11 23.47
C SER A 10 -61.48 -3.11 22.99
N ALA A 11 -60.92 -4.29 22.71
CA ALA A 11 -59.56 -4.45 22.18
C ALA A 11 -59.30 -3.62 20.91
N ILE A 12 -60.35 -3.27 20.16
CA ILE A 12 -60.28 -2.41 18.98
C ILE A 12 -59.99 -0.95 19.38
N VAL A 13 -60.63 -0.46 20.44
CA VAL A 13 -60.42 0.90 20.95
C VAL A 13 -59.01 1.04 21.54
N ASP A 14 -58.57 0.04 22.31
CA ASP A 14 -57.23 0.04 22.89
C ASP A 14 -56.13 -0.05 21.81
N GLY A 15 -56.37 -0.83 20.74
CA GLY A 15 -55.48 -0.90 19.57
C GLY A 15 -55.41 0.41 18.78
N LEU A 16 -56.53 1.13 18.63
CA LEU A 16 -56.58 2.45 18.01
C LEU A 16 -55.86 3.53 18.84
N VAL A 17 -55.98 3.48 20.17
CA VAL A 17 -55.27 4.40 21.07
C VAL A 17 -53.77 4.14 21.03
N PHE A 18 -53.34 2.87 21.05
CA PHE A 18 -51.93 2.50 20.95
C PHE A 18 -51.31 2.93 19.62
N THR A 19 -51.98 2.67 18.49
CA THR A 19 -51.49 3.07 17.16
C THR A 19 -51.43 4.58 16.98
N ALA A 20 -52.42 5.32 17.49
CA ALA A 20 -52.38 6.78 17.49
C ALA A 20 -51.22 7.33 18.34
N GLY A 21 -50.95 6.72 19.50
CA GLY A 21 -49.82 7.07 20.35
C GLY A 21 -48.46 6.80 19.68
N ALA A 22 -48.31 5.66 19.02
CA ALA A 22 -47.09 5.31 18.30
C ALA A 22 -46.81 6.24 17.10
N LEU A 23 -47.86 6.62 16.35
CA LEU A 23 -47.75 7.58 15.26
C LEU A 23 -47.37 8.98 15.76
N MET A 24 -47.95 9.43 16.88
CA MET A 24 -47.56 10.70 17.51
C MET A 24 -46.10 10.70 17.97
N ALA A 25 -45.64 9.60 18.59
CA ALA A 25 -44.24 9.47 19.00
C ALA A 25 -43.27 9.50 17.79
N LEU A 26 -43.63 8.85 16.69
CA LEU A 26 -42.84 8.86 15.45
C LEU A 26 -42.79 10.27 14.83
N LEU A 27 -43.92 11.00 14.83
CA LEU A 27 -43.97 12.37 14.31
C LEU A 27 -43.17 13.35 15.17
N ILE A 28 -43.18 13.20 16.49
CA ILE A 28 -42.34 13.99 17.40
C ILE A 28 -40.86 13.67 17.16
N PHE A 29 -40.49 12.40 17.00
CA PHE A 29 -39.12 11.99 16.71
C PHE A 29 -38.62 12.56 15.37
N LEU A 30 -39.43 12.47 14.30
CA LEU A 30 -39.10 13.03 12.99
C LEU A 30 -39.04 14.56 13.00
N GLY A 31 -39.94 15.21 13.74
CA GLY A 31 -39.90 16.66 13.94
C GLY A 31 -38.61 17.10 14.65
N LEU A 32 -38.25 16.46 15.76
CA LEU A 32 -37.01 16.76 16.49
C LEU A 32 -35.75 16.44 15.69
N TYR A 33 -35.75 15.36 14.90
CA TYR A 33 -34.65 15.01 13.99
C TYR A 33 -34.40 16.10 12.93
N SER A 34 -35.47 16.78 12.49
CA SER A 34 -35.39 17.90 11.55
C SER A 34 -34.75 19.14 12.17
N PHE A 35 -34.84 19.35 13.49
CA PHE A 35 -34.18 20.45 14.22
C PHE A 35 -32.75 20.12 14.69
N LEU A 36 -32.39 18.83 14.72
CA LEU A 36 -31.05 18.35 15.08
C LEU A 36 -30.14 18.12 13.86
N SER A 37 -30.69 18.21 12.66
CA SER A 37 -29.90 18.23 11.43
C SER A 37 -29.20 19.60 11.35
N PRO A 38 -27.86 19.67 11.39
CA PRO A 38 -27.17 20.94 11.28
C PRO A 38 -27.49 21.55 9.90
N ASP A 39 -27.94 22.81 9.88
CA ASP A 39 -28.07 23.56 8.64
C ASP A 39 -26.75 23.52 7.86
N PRO A 40 -26.77 23.35 6.52
CA PRO A 40 -25.57 23.54 5.73
C PRO A 40 -25.12 25.00 5.88
N VAL A 41 -24.01 25.20 6.59
CA VAL A 41 -23.38 26.52 6.70
C VAL A 41 -23.11 27.02 5.27
N PRO A 42 -23.68 28.16 4.84
CA PRO A 42 -23.37 28.70 3.53
C PRO A 42 -21.92 29.16 3.55
N ASN A 43 -21.05 28.44 2.82
CA ASN A 43 -19.68 28.86 2.56
C ASN A 43 -19.70 30.18 1.77
N ARG A 44 -19.70 31.31 2.47
CA ARG A 44 -19.26 32.59 1.91
C ARG A 44 -17.73 32.55 1.80
N LEU A 45 -17.23 31.80 0.83
CA LEU A 45 -15.87 32.00 0.35
C LEU A 45 -15.88 33.27 -0.50
N SER A 46 -15.50 34.38 0.14
CA SER A 46 -14.94 35.51 -0.58
C SER A 46 -13.72 34.98 -1.35
N SER A 47 -13.65 35.31 -2.64
CA SER A 47 -12.54 34.95 -3.52
C SER A 47 -11.28 35.67 -3.05
N ILE A 48 -10.58 35.07 -2.08
CA ILE A 48 -9.22 35.44 -1.74
C ILE A 48 -8.33 34.73 -2.76
N SER A 49 -7.91 35.47 -3.80
CA SER A 49 -6.81 35.07 -4.66
C SER A 49 -5.52 35.09 -3.83
N LEU A 50 -5.21 33.96 -3.20
CA LEU A 50 -3.91 33.75 -2.54
C LEU A 50 -2.83 33.65 -3.63
N PRO A 51 -1.80 34.51 -3.64
CA PRO A 51 -0.67 34.33 -4.52
C PRO A 51 0.17 33.17 -3.98
N PHE A 52 -0.06 31.97 -4.50
CA PHE A 52 0.77 30.81 -4.17
C PHE A 52 2.07 30.86 -4.98
N SER A 53 3.00 31.72 -4.58
CA SER A 53 4.39 31.63 -5.02
C SER A 53 5.13 30.66 -4.10
N SER A 54 4.97 29.36 -4.37
CA SER A 54 5.85 28.33 -3.82
C SER A 54 7.06 28.16 -4.75
N PRO A 55 8.28 27.93 -4.25
CA PRO A 55 9.44 27.64 -5.08
C PRO A 55 9.40 26.18 -5.56
N ARG A 56 8.26 25.74 -6.10
CA ARG A 56 8.21 24.57 -6.96
C ARG A 56 8.80 25.03 -8.29
N SER A 57 9.84 24.35 -8.77
CA SER A 57 10.35 24.51 -10.14
C SER A 57 9.19 24.74 -11.11
N ASN A 58 9.36 25.60 -12.12
CA ASN A 58 8.36 25.84 -13.18
C ASN A 58 7.86 24.51 -13.79
N HIS A 59 6.86 23.90 -13.16
CA HIS A 59 6.13 22.72 -13.63
C HIS A 59 4.91 23.15 -14.46
N THR A 60 4.81 24.44 -14.77
CA THR A 60 3.65 25.09 -15.39
C THR A 60 3.84 25.37 -16.87
N HIS A 61 5.00 25.02 -17.44
CA HIS A 61 5.26 25.24 -18.87
C HIS A 61 5.16 23.93 -19.63
N GLU A 62 4.04 23.74 -20.31
CA GLU A 62 3.84 22.72 -21.33
C GLU A 62 4.27 23.30 -22.68
N PRO A 63 5.31 22.75 -23.33
CA PRO A 63 5.73 23.19 -24.67
C PRO A 63 4.61 23.00 -25.69
N SER A 64 4.57 23.87 -26.72
CA SER A 64 3.59 23.73 -27.82
C SER A 64 3.93 22.61 -28.81
N ASP A 65 5.11 22.02 -28.68
CA ASP A 65 5.58 20.90 -29.50
C ASP A 65 4.69 19.67 -29.28
N GLN A 66 4.34 19.01 -30.38
CA GLN A 66 3.55 17.79 -30.32
C GLN A 66 4.32 16.68 -29.62
N THR A 67 3.63 15.97 -28.74
CA THR A 67 4.12 14.80 -28.02
C THR A 67 3.26 13.58 -28.34
N PHE A 68 3.54 12.46 -27.69
CA PHE A 68 2.67 11.28 -27.81
C PHE A 68 1.25 11.50 -27.26
N TYR A 69 1.04 12.54 -26.44
CA TYR A 69 -0.30 12.90 -25.96
C TYR A 69 -1.21 13.50 -27.04
N ASP A 70 -0.64 13.96 -28.16
CA ASP A 70 -1.39 14.49 -29.31
C ASP A 70 -1.81 13.39 -30.30
N ASP A 71 -1.42 12.13 -30.06
CA ASP A 71 -1.81 10.99 -30.88
C ASP A 71 -3.22 10.50 -30.50
N PRO A 72 -4.24 10.67 -31.36
CA PRO A 72 -5.61 10.24 -31.06
C PRO A 72 -5.77 8.72 -30.94
N SER A 73 -4.76 7.94 -31.33
CA SER A 73 -4.74 6.49 -31.15
C SER A 73 -4.16 6.04 -29.81
N LEU A 74 -3.56 6.96 -29.03
CA LEU A 74 -3.04 6.68 -27.70
C LEU A 74 -4.15 6.17 -26.77
N THR A 75 -3.86 5.12 -26.02
CA THR A 75 -4.78 4.55 -25.04
C THR A 75 -4.05 4.10 -23.79
N TYR A 76 -4.64 4.37 -22.63
CA TYR A 76 -4.10 3.97 -21.33
C TYR A 76 -4.47 2.53 -20.94
N THR A 77 -5.33 1.89 -21.74
CA THR A 77 -5.92 0.60 -21.43
C THR A 77 -5.00 -0.56 -21.83
N ILE A 78 -5.11 -1.68 -21.12
CA ILE A 78 -4.25 -2.87 -21.29
C ILE A 78 -4.61 -3.70 -22.54
N ASP A 79 -5.80 -3.53 -23.13
CA ASP A 79 -6.26 -4.29 -24.30
C ASP A 79 -5.57 -3.90 -25.61
N LYS A 80 -4.83 -2.79 -25.62
CA LYS A 80 -4.14 -2.25 -26.78
C LYS A 80 -2.66 -2.04 -26.44
N PRO A 81 -1.76 -2.85 -27.02
CA PRO A 81 -0.32 -2.68 -26.86
C PRO A 81 0.15 -1.30 -27.31
N ILE A 82 1.23 -0.80 -26.71
CA ILE A 82 1.92 0.41 -27.17
C ILE A 82 3.31 0.02 -27.63
N SER A 83 3.70 0.50 -28.81
CA SER A 83 5.05 0.40 -29.32
C SER A 83 5.78 1.74 -29.27
N ASN A 84 7.12 1.66 -29.33
CA ASN A 84 8.06 2.77 -29.34
C ASN A 84 7.93 3.70 -28.12
N TRP A 85 7.62 3.12 -26.96
CA TRP A 85 7.40 3.86 -25.71
C TRP A 85 8.67 4.54 -25.22
N ASP A 86 9.83 3.90 -25.35
CA ASP A 86 11.11 4.48 -24.95
C ASP A 86 11.45 5.74 -25.77
N GLU A 87 11.17 5.72 -27.08
CA GLU A 87 11.34 6.87 -27.96
C GLU A 87 10.34 7.99 -27.62
N LYS A 88 9.07 7.65 -27.40
CA LYS A 88 8.02 8.60 -26.99
C LYS A 88 8.37 9.28 -25.67
N ARG A 89 8.78 8.51 -24.66
CA ARG A 89 9.20 9.00 -23.35
C ARG A 89 10.46 9.86 -23.45
N SER A 90 11.46 9.43 -24.23
CA SER A 90 12.68 10.21 -24.47
C SER A 90 12.39 11.56 -25.16
N ALA A 91 11.51 11.58 -26.16
CA ALA A 91 11.08 12.80 -26.83
C ALA A 91 10.40 13.76 -25.86
N TRP A 92 9.47 13.25 -25.03
CA TRP A 92 8.79 14.06 -24.01
C TRP A 92 9.78 14.64 -22.98
N LEU A 93 10.74 13.84 -22.48
CA LEU A 93 11.74 14.30 -21.51
C LEU A 93 12.66 15.40 -22.06
N LYS A 94 13.00 15.36 -23.37
CA LYS A 94 13.79 16.42 -24.02
C LYS A 94 13.06 17.76 -24.04
N LEU A 95 11.74 17.74 -24.19
CA LEU A 95 10.90 18.93 -24.14
C LEU A 95 10.68 19.44 -22.70
N HIS A 96 10.91 18.60 -21.70
CA HIS A 96 10.71 18.93 -20.29
C HIS A 96 11.99 18.76 -19.45
N PRO A 97 13.00 19.64 -19.61
CA PRO A 97 14.30 19.48 -18.95
C PRO A 97 14.25 19.56 -17.42
N THR A 98 13.23 20.19 -16.83
CA THR A 98 12.99 20.18 -15.37
C THR A 98 12.73 18.76 -14.84
N PHE A 99 12.20 17.89 -15.69
CA PHE A 99 12.02 16.47 -15.43
C PHE A 99 13.22 15.62 -15.86
N SER A 100 14.30 16.17 -16.38
CA SER A 100 15.52 15.41 -16.73
C SER A 100 16.53 15.36 -15.57
N ALA A 101 16.10 14.94 -14.37
CA ALA A 101 16.96 14.92 -13.18
C ALA A 101 18.04 13.81 -13.25
N LYS A 102 19.12 13.99 -12.49
CA LYS A 102 20.23 13.02 -12.39
C LYS A 102 19.92 11.78 -11.55
N THR A 103 18.87 11.83 -10.74
CA THR A 103 18.48 10.76 -9.82
C THR A 103 17.21 10.10 -10.31
N GLU A 104 17.16 8.77 -10.26
CA GLU A 104 15.97 8.00 -10.65
C GLU A 104 14.75 8.43 -9.83
N ARG A 105 13.62 8.66 -10.50
CA ARG A 105 12.34 8.98 -9.85
C ARG A 105 11.50 7.73 -9.65
N VAL A 106 10.89 7.65 -8.47
CA VAL A 106 9.99 6.57 -8.08
C VAL A 106 8.59 7.14 -7.91
N LEU A 107 7.59 6.45 -8.46
CA LEU A 107 6.17 6.64 -8.14
C LEU A 107 5.68 5.41 -7.40
N MET A 108 5.25 5.59 -6.15
CA MET A 108 4.57 4.52 -5.43
C MET A 108 3.12 4.43 -5.92
N VAL A 109 2.70 3.23 -6.28
CA VAL A 109 1.33 2.92 -6.67
C VAL A 109 0.76 1.91 -5.68
N SER A 110 -0.38 2.24 -5.11
CA SER A 110 -1.16 1.34 -4.26
C SER A 110 -2.64 1.51 -4.57
N GLY A 111 -3.48 0.70 -3.96
CA GLY A 111 -4.91 0.85 -4.13
C GLY A 111 -5.73 -0.13 -3.33
N SER A 112 -7.02 0.17 -3.23
CA SER A 112 -8.03 -0.68 -2.63
C SER A 112 -9.31 -0.65 -3.46
N GLN A 113 -10.22 -1.58 -3.20
CA GLN A 113 -11.49 -1.64 -3.92
C GLN A 113 -12.34 -0.36 -3.72
N PRO A 114 -13.19 0.02 -4.70
CA PRO A 114 -14.04 1.22 -4.62
C PRO A 114 -15.15 1.13 -3.58
N LYS A 115 -15.57 -0.10 -3.26
CA LYS A 115 -16.69 -0.35 -2.35
C LYS A 115 -16.19 -0.46 -0.90
N PRO A 116 -17.03 -0.10 0.09
CA PRO A 116 -16.72 -0.35 1.48
C PRO A 116 -16.36 -1.81 1.74
N CYS A 117 -15.48 -2.03 2.71
CA CYS A 117 -15.11 -3.36 3.12
C CYS A 117 -16.30 -4.10 3.76
N PRO A 118 -16.54 -5.36 3.37
CA PRO A 118 -17.49 -6.20 4.09
C PRO A 118 -17.10 -6.46 5.56
N SER A 119 -15.81 -6.49 5.87
CA SER A 119 -15.34 -6.66 7.25
C SER A 119 -15.45 -5.36 8.05
N TYR A 120 -15.74 -5.48 9.35
CA TYR A 120 -15.94 -4.33 10.24
C TYR A 120 -14.70 -3.42 10.34
N ASP A 121 -13.52 -4.00 10.56
CA ASP A 121 -12.26 -3.24 10.70
C ASP A 121 -11.56 -2.95 9.36
N GLY A 122 -12.09 -3.45 8.23
CA GLY A 122 -11.39 -3.46 6.95
C GLY A 122 -11.01 -2.09 6.45
N ASP A 123 -11.99 -1.18 6.35
CA ASP A 123 -11.74 0.19 5.88
C ASP A 123 -10.84 0.97 6.85
N HIS A 124 -10.93 0.70 8.15
CA HIS A 124 -10.05 1.31 9.15
C HIS A 124 -8.60 0.86 8.96
N LEU A 125 -8.36 -0.44 8.77
CA LEU A 125 -7.02 -0.96 8.50
C LEU A 125 -6.47 -0.45 7.16
N LEU A 126 -7.30 -0.38 6.12
CA LEU A 126 -6.90 0.21 4.83
C LEU A 126 -6.50 1.69 4.98
N LEU A 127 -7.26 2.48 5.74
CA LEU A 127 -6.92 3.87 6.02
C LEU A 127 -5.58 4.00 6.76
N ARG A 128 -5.35 3.14 7.76
CA ARG A 128 -4.08 3.14 8.50
C ARG A 128 -2.90 2.70 7.63
N SER A 129 -3.09 1.71 6.77
CA SER A 129 -2.10 1.30 5.77
C SER A 129 -1.81 2.40 4.75
N LEU A 130 -2.83 3.16 4.31
CA LEU A 130 -2.64 4.33 3.46
C LEU A 130 -1.81 5.39 4.18
N LYS A 131 -2.13 5.74 5.44
CA LYS A 131 -1.32 6.66 6.24
C LYS A 131 0.14 6.21 6.32
N ASN A 132 0.40 4.93 6.58
CA ASN A 132 1.77 4.38 6.62
C ASN A 132 2.54 4.64 5.31
N LYS A 133 1.89 4.43 4.16
CA LYS A 133 2.48 4.71 2.84
C LYS A 133 2.69 6.21 2.60
N VAL A 134 1.74 7.05 3.01
CA VAL A 134 1.85 8.53 2.95
C VAL A 134 3.04 9.02 3.78
N ASP A 135 3.22 8.48 4.99
CA ASP A 135 4.35 8.83 5.86
C ASP A 135 5.67 8.41 5.22
N TYR A 136 5.78 7.17 4.73
CA TYR A 136 6.98 6.70 4.04
C TYR A 136 7.31 7.56 2.81
N CYS A 137 6.32 7.82 1.95
CA CYS A 137 6.50 8.65 0.75
C CYS A 137 6.95 10.07 1.10
N ARG A 138 6.35 10.69 2.13
CA ARG A 138 6.74 12.02 2.62
C ARG A 138 8.20 12.05 3.09
N LEU A 139 8.61 11.06 3.88
CA LEU A 139 9.95 10.98 4.45
C LEU A 139 11.05 10.78 3.40
N HIS A 140 10.74 10.12 2.29
CA HIS A 140 11.68 9.82 1.20
C HIS A 140 11.52 10.70 -0.04
N GLY A 141 10.56 11.64 -0.05
CA GLY A 141 10.31 12.51 -1.20
C GLY A 141 9.78 11.76 -2.43
N ILE A 142 9.01 10.70 -2.22
CA ILE A 142 8.38 9.87 -3.27
C ILE A 142 6.94 10.35 -3.46
N GLU A 143 6.44 10.32 -4.69
CA GLU A 143 5.03 10.58 -4.97
C GLU A 143 4.18 9.31 -4.80
N LEU A 144 2.94 9.45 -4.33
CA LEU A 144 1.99 8.36 -4.13
C LEU A 144 0.78 8.55 -5.03
N PHE A 145 0.51 7.54 -5.88
CA PHE A 145 -0.75 7.37 -6.57
C PHE A 145 -1.56 6.25 -5.91
N TYR A 146 -2.66 6.61 -5.26
CA TYR A 146 -3.54 5.65 -4.60
C TYR A 146 -4.84 5.48 -5.39
N ASN A 147 -5.00 4.33 -6.04
CA ASN A 147 -6.14 4.05 -6.89
C ASN A 147 -7.29 3.39 -6.10
N THR A 148 -8.51 3.89 -6.30
CA THR A 148 -9.75 3.29 -5.77
C THR A 148 -10.72 2.89 -6.87
N ALA A 149 -10.32 2.94 -8.14
CA ALA A 149 -11.16 2.61 -9.29
C ALA A 149 -10.78 1.27 -9.94
N LEU A 150 -11.76 0.57 -10.52
CA LEU A 150 -11.49 -0.61 -11.34
C LEU A 150 -11.33 -0.19 -12.80
N LEU A 151 -10.08 -0.03 -13.27
CA LEU A 151 -9.80 0.48 -14.61
C LEU A 151 -10.13 -0.51 -15.74
N ASN A 152 -10.13 -1.82 -15.43
CA ASN A 152 -10.61 -2.85 -16.33
C ASN A 152 -11.58 -3.77 -15.56
N PRO A 153 -12.90 -3.73 -15.85
CA PRO A 153 -13.90 -4.56 -15.18
C PRO A 153 -13.64 -6.07 -15.25
N LEU A 154 -12.90 -6.53 -16.26
CA LEU A 154 -12.53 -7.94 -16.44
C LEU A 154 -11.28 -8.34 -15.66
N MET A 155 -10.56 -7.41 -15.04
CA MET A 155 -9.37 -7.70 -14.22
C MET A 155 -9.60 -7.26 -12.77
N PRO A 156 -10.48 -7.94 -12.02
CA PRO A 156 -10.71 -7.61 -10.62
C PRO A 156 -9.56 -8.11 -9.73
N THR A 157 -9.68 -7.84 -8.42
CA THR A 157 -8.82 -8.38 -7.36
C THR A 157 -7.33 -8.14 -7.62
N PHE A 158 -6.51 -9.18 -7.53
CA PHE A 158 -5.06 -9.13 -7.68
C PHE A 158 -4.60 -8.82 -9.11
N TRP A 159 -5.46 -9.03 -10.12
CA TRP A 159 -5.17 -8.63 -11.50
C TRP A 159 -5.34 -7.12 -11.75
N ALA A 160 -6.08 -6.40 -10.89
CA ALA A 160 -6.41 -4.99 -11.07
C ALA A 160 -5.18 -4.07 -11.06
N LYS A 161 -4.06 -4.51 -10.47
CA LYS A 161 -2.82 -3.74 -10.41
C LYS A 161 -2.21 -3.48 -11.79
N ILE A 162 -2.32 -4.42 -12.74
CA ILE A 162 -1.67 -4.29 -14.05
C ILE A 162 -2.23 -3.10 -14.86
N PRO A 163 -3.55 -2.96 -15.06
CA PRO A 163 -4.11 -1.77 -15.71
C PRO A 163 -3.74 -0.45 -15.01
N VAL A 164 -3.67 -0.44 -13.68
CA VAL A 164 -3.33 0.75 -12.88
C VAL A 164 -1.87 1.15 -13.08
N ILE A 165 -0.95 0.19 -13.04
CA ILE A 165 0.48 0.42 -13.27
C ILE A 165 0.72 0.90 -14.71
N ARG A 166 0.07 0.28 -15.70
CA ARG A 166 0.15 0.73 -17.10
C ARG A 166 -0.31 2.18 -17.25
N ALA A 167 -1.47 2.52 -16.72
CA ALA A 167 -1.99 3.88 -16.79
C ALA A 167 -1.06 4.87 -16.08
N ALA A 168 -0.50 4.50 -14.93
CA ALA A 168 0.45 5.32 -14.20
C ALA A 168 1.76 5.55 -14.98
N MET A 169 2.31 4.53 -15.64
CA MET A 169 3.49 4.68 -16.51
C MET A 169 3.28 5.72 -17.60
N MET A 170 2.08 5.72 -18.20
CA MET A 170 1.74 6.63 -19.29
C MET A 170 1.40 8.05 -18.81
N ALA A 171 0.79 8.17 -17.63
CA ALA A 171 0.50 9.46 -17.00
C ALA A 171 1.77 10.13 -16.45
N HIS A 172 2.81 9.35 -16.16
CA HIS A 172 4.06 9.81 -15.55
C HIS A 172 5.31 9.45 -16.38
N PRO A 173 5.49 10.01 -17.59
CA PRO A 173 6.68 9.78 -18.41
C PRO A 173 7.97 10.28 -17.73
N GLU A 174 7.90 11.13 -16.70
CA GLU A 174 9.04 11.59 -15.89
C GLU A 174 9.54 10.57 -14.87
N VAL A 175 8.75 9.55 -14.56
CA VAL A 175 9.05 8.52 -13.56
C VAL A 175 9.89 7.41 -14.18
N ASP A 176 10.95 6.98 -13.50
CA ASP A 176 11.82 5.89 -13.96
C ASP A 176 11.38 4.53 -13.42
N TRP A 177 10.84 4.51 -12.19
CA TRP A 177 10.35 3.31 -11.51
C TRP A 177 8.92 3.51 -11.02
N VAL A 178 8.03 2.60 -11.40
CA VAL A 178 6.74 2.44 -10.73
C VAL A 178 6.90 1.36 -9.66
N TRP A 179 6.55 1.68 -8.42
CA TRP A 179 6.64 0.78 -7.28
C TRP A 179 5.25 0.38 -6.81
N TRP A 180 4.83 -0.81 -7.18
CA TRP A 180 3.57 -1.36 -6.68
C TRP A 180 3.74 -1.85 -5.24
N VAL A 181 2.81 -1.46 -4.37
CA VAL A 181 2.73 -1.89 -2.97
C VAL A 181 1.28 -2.22 -2.61
N ASP A 182 0.99 -3.49 -2.32
CA ASP A 182 -0.33 -3.95 -1.91
C ASP A 182 -0.85 -3.20 -0.67
N SER A 183 -2.18 -3.10 -0.56
CA SER A 183 -2.84 -2.34 0.51
C SER A 183 -2.54 -2.88 1.92
N ASP A 184 -2.26 -4.18 2.05
CA ASP A 184 -1.92 -4.91 3.26
C ASP A 184 -0.41 -5.15 3.44
N ALA A 185 0.43 -4.53 2.61
CA ALA A 185 1.86 -4.39 2.84
C ALA A 185 2.17 -3.10 3.62
N ILE A 186 2.81 -3.23 4.78
CA ILE A 186 3.09 -2.14 5.72
C ILE A 186 4.61 -1.91 5.79
N PHE A 187 5.05 -0.67 5.56
CA PHE A 187 6.43 -0.27 5.80
C PHE A 187 6.72 -0.35 7.29
N THR A 188 7.69 -1.17 7.67
CA THR A 188 8.12 -1.37 9.06
C THR A 188 9.55 -0.91 9.33
N ASP A 189 10.32 -0.60 8.28
CA ASP A 189 11.53 0.22 8.38
C ASP A 189 11.31 1.54 7.62
N MET A 190 10.98 2.61 8.34
CA MET A 190 10.78 3.93 7.75
C MET A 190 12.11 4.58 7.29
N ASP A 191 13.26 4.11 7.81
CA ASP A 191 14.57 4.67 7.49
C ASP A 191 15.16 4.12 6.18
N PHE A 192 14.80 2.88 5.82
CA PHE A 192 15.37 2.18 4.68
C PHE A 192 14.81 2.68 3.35
N PHE A 193 15.67 2.83 2.35
CA PHE A 193 15.31 3.08 0.96
C PHE A 193 15.96 2.02 0.07
N PRO A 194 15.23 1.42 -0.90
CA PRO A 194 15.79 0.40 -1.79
C PRO A 194 17.06 0.88 -2.52
N PRO A 195 18.12 0.05 -2.62
CA PRO A 195 19.37 0.44 -3.27
C PRO A 195 19.23 0.39 -4.81
N LEU A 196 18.55 1.37 -5.42
CA LEU A 196 18.17 1.32 -6.83
C LEU A 196 19.34 1.11 -7.81
N ASP A 197 20.54 1.62 -7.49
CA ASP A 197 21.77 1.40 -8.27
C ASP A 197 22.10 -0.09 -8.47
N ARG A 198 21.72 -0.95 -7.52
CA ARG A 198 21.86 -2.42 -7.62
C ARG A 198 21.04 -2.98 -8.78
N TYR A 199 19.92 -2.35 -9.10
CA TYR A 199 18.93 -2.80 -10.08
C TYR A 199 19.07 -2.11 -11.44
N LYS A 200 20.16 -1.36 -11.67
CA LYS A 200 20.39 -0.56 -12.88
C LYS A 200 20.24 -1.34 -14.20
N ASP A 201 20.61 -2.61 -14.22
CA ASP A 201 20.59 -3.47 -15.42
C ASP A 201 19.30 -4.28 -15.59
N HIS A 202 18.35 -4.13 -14.66
CA HIS A 202 17.09 -4.88 -14.58
C HIS A 202 15.90 -3.94 -14.78
N ASN A 203 14.77 -4.47 -15.25
CA ASN A 203 13.54 -3.70 -15.46
C ASN A 203 12.46 -4.03 -14.45
N MET A 204 12.57 -5.14 -13.72
CA MET A 204 11.66 -5.50 -12.64
C MET A 204 12.45 -6.03 -11.45
N VAL A 205 12.03 -5.66 -10.23
CA VAL A 205 12.57 -6.18 -8.97
C VAL A 205 11.42 -6.71 -8.16
N VAL A 206 11.51 -7.96 -7.72
CA VAL A 206 10.47 -8.64 -6.94
C VAL A 206 11.12 -9.47 -5.84
N HIS A 207 10.46 -9.58 -4.69
CA HIS A 207 10.97 -10.43 -3.62
C HIS A 207 10.82 -11.89 -4.01
N GLY A 208 11.89 -12.68 -3.91
CA GLY A 208 11.79 -14.11 -4.22
C GLY A 208 13.09 -14.88 -4.06
N TRP A 209 12.98 -16.21 -4.05
CA TRP A 209 14.09 -17.12 -3.80
C TRP A 209 14.39 -17.96 -5.04
N PRO A 210 15.58 -17.81 -5.68
CA PRO A 210 15.93 -18.57 -6.87
C PRO A 210 15.75 -20.08 -6.73
N LYS A 211 16.09 -20.65 -5.57
CA LYS A 211 15.91 -22.08 -5.29
C LYS A 211 14.43 -22.49 -5.36
N LEU A 212 13.54 -21.70 -4.75
CA LEU A 212 12.11 -21.98 -4.77
C LEU A 212 11.52 -21.84 -6.18
N VAL A 213 12.02 -20.88 -6.98
CA VAL A 213 11.56 -20.69 -8.36
C VAL A 213 12.03 -21.83 -9.24
N TYR A 214 13.34 -22.09 -9.31
CA TYR A 214 13.93 -22.93 -10.36
C TYR A 214 14.02 -24.41 -10.00
N GLU A 215 14.19 -24.74 -8.72
CA GLU A 215 14.34 -26.13 -8.27
C GLU A 215 13.02 -26.67 -7.74
N GLU A 216 12.45 -25.99 -6.74
CA GLU A 216 11.26 -26.50 -6.04
C GLU A 216 9.96 -26.21 -6.80
N LYS A 217 9.98 -25.22 -7.70
CA LYS A 217 8.81 -24.77 -8.47
C LYS A 217 7.62 -24.52 -7.55
N SER A 218 7.85 -23.67 -6.56
CA SER A 218 6.83 -23.26 -5.59
C SER A 218 6.06 -22.04 -6.11
N TRP A 219 4.73 -22.03 -5.94
CA TRP A 219 3.93 -20.84 -6.28
C TRP A 219 4.15 -19.66 -5.31
N VAL A 220 4.72 -19.92 -4.12
CA VAL A 220 5.13 -18.89 -3.15
C VAL A 220 6.63 -18.58 -3.23
N ALA A 221 7.29 -18.97 -4.33
CA ALA A 221 8.70 -18.71 -4.56
C ALA A 221 9.06 -17.21 -4.69
N LEU A 222 8.07 -16.36 -4.90
CA LEU A 222 8.16 -14.90 -4.92
C LEU A 222 6.85 -14.30 -4.43
N ASN A 223 6.83 -12.99 -4.19
CA ASN A 223 5.62 -12.24 -3.85
C ASN A 223 5.29 -11.15 -4.88
N ALA A 224 4.11 -11.21 -5.52
CA ALA A 224 3.70 -10.22 -6.53
C ALA A 224 2.93 -9.00 -5.94
N GLY A 225 2.89 -8.87 -4.62
CA GLY A 225 2.26 -7.75 -3.93
C GLY A 225 3.17 -6.55 -3.68
N VAL A 226 4.48 -6.73 -3.83
CA VAL A 226 5.45 -5.63 -3.79
C VAL A 226 6.49 -5.83 -4.88
N PHE A 227 6.57 -4.90 -5.82
CA PHE A 227 7.61 -4.92 -6.85
C PHE A 227 7.90 -3.54 -7.44
N LEU A 228 9.13 -3.36 -7.90
CA LEU A 228 9.52 -2.24 -8.75
C LEU A 228 9.47 -2.67 -10.21
N ILE A 229 8.98 -1.80 -11.09
CA ILE A 229 9.00 -2.01 -12.53
C ILE A 229 9.37 -0.70 -13.25
N ARG A 230 10.32 -0.76 -14.20
CA ARG A 230 10.81 0.42 -14.92
C ARG A 230 9.74 0.95 -15.87
N ASN A 231 9.68 2.26 -16.03
CA ASN A 231 8.86 2.88 -17.06
C ASN A 231 9.56 2.81 -18.43
N CYS A 232 9.46 1.66 -19.10
CA CYS A 232 10.09 1.40 -20.40
C CYS A 232 9.26 0.46 -21.27
N GLN A 233 9.58 0.38 -22.56
CA GLN A 233 8.90 -0.47 -23.54
C GLN A 233 8.84 -1.94 -23.07
N TRP A 234 9.97 -2.46 -22.57
CA TRP A 234 10.05 -3.83 -22.05
C TRP A 234 8.97 -4.11 -20.99
N SER A 235 8.71 -3.15 -20.10
CA SER A 235 7.74 -3.32 -19.01
C SER A 235 6.30 -3.33 -19.52
N LEU A 236 6.01 -2.54 -20.54
CA LEU A 236 4.69 -2.57 -21.18
C LEU A 236 4.46 -3.91 -21.87
N ASP A 237 5.44 -4.39 -22.65
CA ASP A 237 5.35 -5.70 -23.33
C ASP A 237 5.26 -6.86 -22.33
N PHE A 238 6.02 -6.78 -21.23
CA PHE A 238 5.98 -7.76 -20.16
C PHE A 238 4.61 -7.81 -19.48
N MET A 239 4.01 -6.65 -19.19
CA MET A 239 2.67 -6.59 -18.59
C MET A 239 1.59 -7.13 -19.53
N ASP A 240 1.72 -6.95 -20.85
CA ASP A 240 0.81 -7.54 -21.83
C ASP A 240 0.88 -9.08 -21.81
N GLU A 241 2.09 -9.67 -21.80
CA GLU A 241 2.27 -11.12 -21.66
C GLU A 241 1.77 -11.63 -20.30
N TRP A 242 2.05 -10.90 -19.21
CA TRP A 242 1.57 -11.27 -17.87
C TRP A 242 0.05 -11.24 -17.78
N ALA A 243 -0.59 -10.19 -18.31
CA ALA A 243 -2.04 -10.06 -18.39
C ALA A 243 -2.69 -11.11 -19.29
N SER A 244 -1.96 -11.68 -20.26
CA SER A 244 -2.45 -12.78 -21.12
C SER A 244 -2.78 -14.07 -20.36
N MET A 245 -2.31 -14.19 -19.12
CA MET A 245 -2.66 -15.27 -18.18
C MET A 245 -3.81 -14.91 -17.23
N GLY A 246 -4.32 -13.68 -17.30
CA GLY A 246 -5.41 -13.17 -16.48
C GLY A 246 -6.81 -13.40 -17.04
N PRO A 247 -7.87 -12.97 -16.32
CA PRO A 247 -9.25 -13.29 -16.64
C PRO A 247 -9.77 -12.83 -18.02
N PRO A 248 -9.30 -11.72 -18.62
CA PRO A 248 -9.68 -11.35 -19.98
C PRO A 248 -9.24 -12.36 -21.05
N SER A 249 -8.29 -13.24 -20.74
CA SER A 249 -7.76 -14.22 -21.69
C SER A 249 -8.77 -15.32 -22.00
N PRO A 250 -8.98 -15.69 -23.28
CA PRO A 250 -9.79 -16.86 -23.64
C PRO A 250 -9.18 -18.17 -23.10
N ASN A 251 -7.90 -18.15 -22.70
CA ASN A 251 -7.19 -19.29 -22.12
C ASN A 251 -7.13 -19.25 -20.58
N TYR A 252 -7.89 -18.39 -19.90
CA TYR A 252 -7.79 -18.22 -18.44
C TYR A 252 -7.92 -19.53 -17.65
N GLU A 253 -8.97 -20.33 -17.93
CA GLU A 253 -9.14 -21.64 -17.28
C GLU A 253 -8.01 -22.62 -17.60
N LYS A 254 -7.49 -22.57 -18.84
CA LYS A 254 -6.36 -23.38 -19.26
C LYS A 254 -5.09 -22.98 -18.50
N TRP A 255 -4.86 -21.69 -18.28
CA TRP A 255 -3.76 -21.20 -17.46
C TRP A 255 -3.88 -21.66 -16.02
N GLY A 256 -5.05 -21.60 -15.40
CA GLY A 256 -5.28 -22.16 -14.06
C GLY A 256 -4.85 -23.64 -13.94
N LYS A 257 -5.22 -24.46 -14.94
CA LYS A 257 -4.79 -25.87 -15.02
C LYS A 257 -3.28 -26.02 -15.21
N ILE A 258 -2.67 -25.22 -16.09
CA ILE A 258 -1.21 -25.24 -16.33
C ILE A 258 -0.46 -24.88 -15.05
N LEU A 259 -0.82 -23.78 -14.39
CA LEU A 259 -0.17 -23.30 -13.18
C LEU A 259 -0.31 -24.30 -12.03
N THR A 260 -1.51 -24.85 -11.81
CA THR A 260 -1.75 -25.91 -10.82
C THR A 260 -0.94 -27.19 -11.13
N SER A 261 -0.80 -27.54 -12.40
CA SER A 261 0.01 -28.69 -12.80
C SER A 261 1.51 -28.47 -12.62
N THR A 262 1.95 -27.21 -12.74
CA THR A 262 3.36 -26.79 -12.69
C THR A 262 3.84 -26.64 -11.25
N PHE A 263 3.04 -26.01 -10.40
CA PHE A 263 3.36 -25.73 -9.00
C PHE A 263 2.56 -26.66 -8.08
N LYS A 264 3.21 -27.70 -7.58
CA LYS A 264 2.53 -28.78 -6.83
C LYS A 264 1.97 -28.33 -5.48
N ASP A 265 2.49 -27.24 -4.93
CA ASP A 265 2.09 -26.63 -3.68
C ASP A 265 1.08 -25.49 -3.84
N LYS A 266 0.61 -25.21 -5.07
CA LYS A 266 -0.42 -24.21 -5.35
C LYS A 266 -1.77 -24.64 -4.78
N VAL A 267 -2.36 -23.77 -3.98
CA VAL A 267 -3.63 -24.06 -3.27
C VAL A 267 -4.88 -23.61 -4.01
N PHE A 268 -4.76 -22.61 -4.89
CA PHE A 268 -5.86 -22.10 -5.70
C PHE A 268 -5.82 -22.70 -7.11
N THR A 269 -6.97 -23.06 -7.67
CA THR A 269 -7.03 -23.64 -9.03
C THR A 269 -6.98 -22.60 -10.15
N ASP A 270 -7.40 -21.37 -9.85
CA ASP A 270 -7.46 -20.29 -10.81
C ASP A 270 -6.08 -19.71 -11.11
N SER A 271 -5.98 -18.99 -12.24
CA SER A 271 -4.77 -18.25 -12.58
C SER A 271 -4.70 -16.94 -11.78
N ASP A 272 -3.73 -16.87 -10.87
CA ASP A 272 -3.37 -15.65 -10.14
C ASP A 272 -2.10 -14.99 -10.70
N ASP A 273 -1.99 -13.69 -10.47
CA ASP A 273 -0.89 -12.84 -10.93
C ASP A 273 0.46 -13.34 -10.43
N GLN A 274 0.55 -13.76 -9.16
CA GLN A 274 1.78 -14.28 -8.57
C GLN A 274 2.26 -15.57 -9.25
N SER A 275 1.40 -16.57 -9.38
CA SER A 275 1.73 -17.84 -10.02
C SER A 275 2.08 -17.64 -11.49
N ALA A 276 1.35 -16.76 -12.20
CA ALA A 276 1.68 -16.40 -13.58
C ALA A 276 3.08 -15.76 -13.69
N LEU A 277 3.45 -14.88 -12.75
CA LEU A 277 4.78 -14.28 -12.69
C LEU A 277 5.88 -15.34 -12.44
N VAL A 278 5.68 -16.25 -11.48
CA VAL A 278 6.60 -17.36 -11.24
C VAL A 278 6.77 -18.19 -12.51
N TYR A 279 5.68 -18.46 -13.23
CA TYR A 279 5.70 -19.28 -14.44
C TYR A 279 6.49 -18.61 -15.57
N LEU A 280 6.33 -17.30 -15.78
CA LEU A 280 7.09 -16.54 -16.76
C LEU A 280 8.59 -16.56 -16.46
N ILE A 281 8.97 -16.39 -15.19
CA ILE A 281 10.37 -16.44 -14.76
C ILE A 281 10.95 -17.86 -14.91
N LEU A 282 10.19 -18.87 -14.49
CA LEU A 282 10.60 -20.28 -14.53
C LEU A 282 10.83 -20.76 -15.97
N THR A 283 9.90 -20.47 -16.88
CA THR A 283 9.98 -20.92 -18.27
C THR A 283 10.98 -20.11 -19.08
N GLY A 284 11.24 -18.86 -18.70
CA GLY A 284 12.11 -17.94 -19.46
C GLY A 284 11.58 -17.63 -20.87
N LYS A 285 10.34 -18.04 -21.19
CA LYS A 285 9.73 -17.81 -22.49
C LYS A 285 9.64 -16.31 -22.74
N GLY A 286 10.10 -15.84 -23.89
CA GLY A 286 10.14 -14.41 -24.22
C GLY A 286 11.37 -13.66 -23.69
N GLY A 287 12.30 -14.34 -22.98
CA GLY A 287 13.55 -13.71 -22.53
C GLY A 287 13.38 -12.75 -21.34
N TRP A 288 12.22 -12.73 -20.69
CA TRP A 288 11.91 -11.81 -19.59
C TRP A 288 12.84 -11.97 -18.39
N ARG A 289 13.26 -13.21 -18.11
CA ARG A 289 14.02 -13.61 -16.93
C ARG A 289 15.26 -12.74 -16.69
N ASP A 290 16.01 -12.41 -17.75
CA ASP A 290 17.28 -11.69 -17.62
C ASP A 290 17.11 -10.24 -17.17
N LYS A 291 15.88 -9.71 -17.21
CA LYS A 291 15.53 -8.36 -16.77
C LYS A 291 14.75 -8.34 -15.45
N ILE A 292 14.53 -9.49 -14.81
CA ILE A 292 13.84 -9.62 -13.53
C ILE A 292 14.86 -9.96 -12.44
N TYR A 293 15.01 -9.07 -11.46
CA TYR A 293 15.84 -9.29 -10.29
C TYR A 293 15.01 -9.91 -9.15
N LEU A 294 15.43 -11.08 -8.65
CA LEU A 294 14.86 -11.72 -7.46
C LEU A 294 15.61 -11.23 -6.22
N GLU A 295 15.02 -10.27 -5.50
CA GLU A 295 15.62 -9.69 -4.28
C GLU A 295 15.32 -10.55 -3.05
N ASN A 296 16.37 -10.94 -2.32
CA ASN A 296 16.27 -11.74 -1.11
C ASN A 296 17.30 -11.37 -0.03
N GLU A 297 18.06 -10.29 -0.19
CA GLU A 297 19.03 -9.82 0.81
C GLU A 297 18.36 -9.05 1.96
N TYR A 298 17.14 -8.56 1.75
CA TYR A 298 16.29 -7.96 2.76
C TYR A 298 14.83 -8.31 2.49
N TYR A 299 13.96 -8.04 3.47
CA TYR A 299 12.51 -8.19 3.32
C TYR A 299 11.93 -7.12 2.38
N PHE A 300 12.28 -7.17 1.09
CA PHE A 300 11.65 -6.37 0.05
C PHE A 300 10.14 -6.63 0.02
N GLU A 301 9.77 -7.87 0.28
CA GLU A 301 8.52 -8.24 0.93
C GLU A 301 8.86 -9.16 2.11
N GLY A 302 8.06 -9.14 3.17
CA GLY A 302 8.31 -9.94 4.37
C GLY A 302 7.04 -10.55 4.93
N TYR A 303 6.99 -11.88 4.95
CA TYR A 303 5.82 -12.61 5.45
C TYR A 303 5.56 -12.32 6.93
N TRP A 304 4.37 -11.77 7.21
CA TRP A 304 4.06 -11.20 8.53
C TRP A 304 4.21 -12.17 9.71
N LEU A 305 3.91 -13.47 9.54
CA LEU A 305 4.03 -14.45 10.63
C LEU A 305 5.46 -14.61 11.15
N GLU A 306 6.47 -14.46 10.28
CA GLU A 306 7.87 -14.53 10.69
C GLU A 306 8.32 -13.27 11.43
N ILE A 307 7.59 -12.16 11.25
CA ILE A 307 8.01 -10.82 11.63
C ILE A 307 7.30 -10.33 12.90
N VAL A 308 5.97 -10.39 12.95
CA VAL A 308 5.16 -9.66 13.94
C VAL A 308 5.54 -10.01 15.37
N GLY A 309 5.82 -11.28 15.65
CA GLY A 309 6.24 -11.75 16.98
C GLY A 309 7.61 -11.23 17.45
N ARG A 310 8.41 -10.62 16.55
CA ARG A 310 9.77 -10.12 16.84
C ARG A 310 9.86 -8.61 16.93
N LEU A 311 8.81 -7.86 16.54
CA LEU A 311 8.85 -6.40 16.43
C LEU A 311 9.24 -5.72 17.75
N GLU A 312 8.70 -6.16 18.88
CA GLU A 312 9.05 -5.60 20.20
C GLU A 312 10.53 -5.78 20.53
N ASN A 313 11.08 -6.98 20.31
CA ASN A 313 12.49 -7.25 20.53
C ASN A 313 13.38 -6.41 19.58
N ILE A 314 12.97 -6.24 18.33
CA ILE A 314 13.65 -5.35 17.38
C ILE A 314 13.66 -3.91 17.90
N ALA A 315 12.52 -3.39 18.38
CA ALA A 315 12.46 -2.05 18.98
C ALA A 315 13.41 -1.90 20.18
N VAL A 316 13.48 -2.91 21.04
CA VAL A 316 14.42 -2.95 22.17
C VAL A 316 15.87 -2.89 21.69
N ARG A 317 16.26 -3.69 20.69
CA ARG A 317 17.62 -3.69 20.13
C ARG A 317 18.02 -2.35 19.53
N TYR A 318 17.11 -1.69 18.80
CA TYR A 318 17.36 -0.34 18.28
C TYR A 318 17.55 0.67 19.42
N ASN A 319 16.73 0.59 20.47
CA ASN A 319 16.89 1.46 21.64
C ASN A 319 18.22 1.22 22.36
N GLU A 320 18.64 -0.04 22.54
CA GLU A 320 19.94 -0.40 23.11
C GLU A 320 21.09 0.17 22.29
N MET A 321 21.06 -0.02 20.97
CA MET A 321 22.05 0.50 20.02
C MET A 321 22.14 2.03 20.09
N GLU A 322 21.02 2.74 20.08
CA GLU A 322 21.03 4.19 20.12
C GLU A 322 21.42 4.75 21.49
N LYS A 323 21.14 4.03 22.58
CA LYS A 323 21.57 4.39 23.94
C LYS A 323 23.09 4.36 24.09
N ARG A 324 23.74 3.32 23.54
CA ARG A 324 25.21 3.14 23.55
C ARG A 324 25.93 3.89 22.43
N GLY A 325 25.21 4.23 21.36
CA GLY A 325 25.74 4.89 20.17
C GLY A 325 26.05 6.38 20.37
N PRO A 326 26.56 7.04 19.32
CA PRO A 326 26.90 8.46 19.36
C PRO A 326 25.66 9.32 19.65
N ALA A 327 25.85 10.46 20.32
CA ALA A 327 24.77 11.37 20.71
C ALA A 327 23.92 11.88 19.54
N VAL A 328 24.47 11.86 18.32
CA VAL A 328 23.75 12.27 17.12
C VAL A 328 22.52 11.40 16.83
N LEU A 329 22.51 10.11 17.23
CA LEU A 329 21.36 9.21 17.04
C LEU A 329 20.18 9.56 17.95
N ARG A 330 20.43 10.28 19.05
CA ARG A 330 19.42 10.72 20.03
C ARG A 330 19.02 12.18 19.85
N ARG A 331 19.73 12.90 18.99
CA ARG A 331 19.49 14.31 18.71
C ARG A 331 18.15 14.47 17.98
N ARG A 332 17.26 15.29 18.55
CA ARG A 332 16.05 15.77 17.88
C ARG A 332 16.41 16.54 16.62
N HIS A 333 15.62 16.37 15.58
CA HIS A 333 15.83 16.97 14.27
C HIS A 333 14.50 17.24 13.59
N ALA A 334 14.50 18.19 12.65
CA ALA A 334 13.34 18.43 11.81
C ALA A 334 13.11 17.24 10.87
N GLU A 335 11.84 16.91 10.61
CA GLU A 335 11.47 15.83 9.66
C GLU A 335 12.08 16.09 8.26
N GLY A 336 12.22 17.35 7.85
CA GLY A 336 12.82 17.72 6.56
C GLY A 336 14.29 17.32 6.36
N VAL A 337 15.00 16.88 7.42
CA VAL A 337 16.37 16.32 7.31
C VAL A 337 16.42 14.82 7.62
N PHE A 338 15.27 14.14 7.62
CA PHE A 338 15.11 12.73 7.97
C PHE A 338 16.12 11.81 7.29
N VAL A 339 16.27 11.90 5.96
CA VAL A 339 17.17 11.04 5.17
C VAL A 339 18.62 11.11 5.67
N SER A 340 19.07 12.30 6.11
CA SER A 340 20.42 12.45 6.67
C SER A 340 20.58 11.73 8.01
N TYR A 341 19.52 11.61 8.81
CA TYR A 341 19.54 10.90 10.09
C TYR A 341 19.37 9.40 9.91
N ALA A 342 18.51 8.97 8.98
CA ALA A 342 18.39 7.57 8.56
C ALA A 342 19.74 7.00 8.14
N LYS A 343 20.51 7.72 7.30
CA LYS A 343 21.88 7.34 6.88
C LYS A 343 22.85 7.17 8.06
N GLN A 344 22.77 8.03 9.07
CA GLN A 344 23.62 7.92 10.26
C GLN A 344 23.25 6.71 11.11
N ARG A 345 21.96 6.39 11.23
CA ARG A 345 21.49 5.20 11.92
C ARG A 345 21.90 3.92 11.19
N ASP A 346 21.78 3.90 9.87
CA ASP A 346 22.25 2.79 9.03
C ASP A 346 23.75 2.55 9.17
N ALA A 347 24.56 3.62 9.17
CA ALA A 347 26.00 3.53 9.43
C ALA A 347 26.33 2.95 10.82
N GLN A 348 25.48 3.20 11.83
CA GLN A 348 25.63 2.56 13.14
C GLN A 348 25.21 1.09 13.09
N LEU A 349 24.09 0.75 12.45
CA LEU A 349 23.64 -0.64 12.28
C LEU A 349 24.72 -1.51 11.62
N GLY A 350 25.42 -0.99 10.61
CA GLY A 350 26.54 -1.69 9.95
C GLY A 350 27.71 -2.05 10.87
N ARG A 351 27.79 -1.48 12.07
CA ARG A 351 28.81 -1.78 13.09
C ARG A 351 28.33 -2.77 14.16
N GLU A 352 27.03 -3.04 14.22
CA GLU A 352 26.46 -3.88 15.25
C GLU A 352 26.43 -5.36 14.84
N LYS A 353 26.82 -6.24 15.77
CA LYS A 353 26.80 -7.67 15.53
C LYS A 353 25.35 -8.18 15.41
N GLY A 354 25.06 -8.89 14.32
CA GLY A 354 23.73 -9.49 14.08
C GLY A 354 22.66 -8.51 13.58
N ALA A 355 23.02 -7.24 13.30
CA ALA A 355 22.13 -6.24 12.69
C ALA A 355 21.93 -6.48 11.18
N ILE A 356 21.64 -7.72 10.80
CA ILE A 356 21.32 -8.13 9.43
C ILE A 356 19.82 -8.24 9.26
N SER A 357 19.35 -8.20 8.00
CA SER A 357 17.95 -8.53 7.68
C SER A 357 17.69 -10.03 7.78
N GLY A 358 16.42 -10.43 7.79
CA GLY A 358 16.02 -11.83 7.79
C GLY A 358 15.74 -12.44 9.19
N PRO A 359 15.40 -13.74 9.22
CA PRO A 359 14.93 -14.44 10.43
C PRO A 359 15.99 -14.52 11.54
N LYS A 360 17.26 -14.52 11.16
CA LYS A 360 18.41 -14.65 12.08
C LYS A 360 18.94 -13.31 12.60
N GLY A 361 18.48 -12.20 12.02
CA GLY A 361 18.93 -10.87 12.36
C GLY A 361 17.99 -10.13 13.29
N TRP A 362 18.34 -8.89 13.61
CA TRP A 362 17.45 -7.97 14.33
C TRP A 362 17.29 -6.61 13.63
N ARG A 363 17.82 -6.44 12.42
CA ARG A 363 17.51 -5.26 11.61
C ARG A 363 16.01 -5.24 11.33
N ARG A 364 15.41 -4.04 11.32
CA ARG A 364 13.99 -3.89 11.00
C ARG A 364 13.68 -4.56 9.65
N PRO A 365 12.59 -5.33 9.57
CA PRO A 365 12.07 -5.73 8.27
C PRO A 365 11.65 -4.48 7.52
N PHE A 366 11.92 -4.43 6.22
CA PHE A 366 11.58 -3.26 5.44
C PHE A 366 10.07 -3.19 5.22
N LEU A 367 9.49 -4.25 4.64
CA LEU A 367 8.07 -4.40 4.47
C LEU A 367 7.58 -5.65 5.23
N THR A 368 6.47 -5.49 5.95
CA THR A 368 5.70 -6.58 6.57
C THR A 368 4.39 -6.71 5.81
N HIS A 369 4.20 -7.82 5.12
CA HIS A 369 3.05 -8.04 4.24
C HIS A 369 2.12 -9.11 4.81
N PHE A 370 0.86 -8.72 5.00
CA PHE A 370 -0.18 -9.51 5.64
C PHE A 370 -0.91 -10.44 4.65
N THR A 371 -0.13 -11.12 3.81
CA THR A 371 -0.65 -12.08 2.82
C THR A 371 -1.59 -13.08 3.48
N GLY A 372 -2.77 -13.24 2.87
CA GLY A 372 -3.82 -14.15 3.36
C GLY A 372 -4.67 -13.64 4.52
N CYS A 373 -4.37 -12.48 5.12
CA CYS A 373 -5.23 -11.86 6.13
C CYS A 373 -6.48 -11.21 5.53
N GLN A 374 -6.41 -10.75 4.27
CA GLN A 374 -7.51 -10.17 3.50
C GLN A 374 -8.37 -9.19 4.35
N PRO A 375 -7.76 -8.12 4.90
CA PRO A 375 -8.37 -7.31 5.96
C PRO A 375 -9.73 -6.76 5.57
N CYS A 376 -9.97 -6.52 4.29
CA CYS A 376 -11.19 -5.94 3.77
C CYS A 376 -12.37 -6.91 3.61
N ASN A 377 -12.15 -8.10 3.06
CA ASN A 377 -13.27 -9.01 2.74
C ASN A 377 -13.61 -9.95 3.92
N GLY A 378 -12.74 -10.04 4.93
CA GLY A 378 -12.91 -10.91 6.10
C GLY A 378 -12.80 -12.40 5.81
N LYS A 379 -12.57 -12.82 4.56
CA LYS A 379 -12.37 -14.21 4.13
C LYS A 379 -10.91 -14.59 4.35
N ARG A 380 -10.56 -14.78 5.62
CA ARG A 380 -9.20 -15.15 6.04
C ARG A 380 -8.88 -16.57 5.58
N ASN A 381 -7.61 -16.83 5.29
CA ASN A 381 -7.14 -18.22 5.15
C ASN A 381 -7.37 -18.93 6.50
N GLU A 382 -8.04 -20.09 6.48
CA GLU A 382 -8.46 -20.86 7.66
C GLU A 382 -7.29 -21.25 8.59
N GLN A 383 -6.05 -21.17 8.09
CA GLN A 383 -4.83 -21.40 8.85
C GLN A 383 -4.53 -20.32 9.90
N TYR A 384 -5.20 -19.15 9.87
CA TYR A 384 -4.93 -18.04 10.79
C TYR A 384 -6.13 -17.81 11.73
N SER A 385 -5.93 -17.95 13.04
CA SER A 385 -6.93 -17.54 14.03
C SER A 385 -7.12 -16.02 13.97
N GLY A 386 -8.39 -15.60 13.97
CA GLY A 386 -8.78 -14.24 13.61
C GLY A 386 -8.21 -13.12 14.49
N ASP A 387 -7.77 -13.44 15.69
CA ASP A 387 -7.19 -12.48 16.63
C ASP A 387 -5.76 -12.09 16.22
N ASN A 388 -5.04 -12.91 15.45
CA ASN A 388 -3.62 -12.67 15.14
C ASN A 388 -3.39 -11.71 13.94
N CYS A 389 -4.26 -11.72 12.91
CA CYS A 389 -4.08 -10.86 11.73
C CYS A 389 -4.30 -9.38 12.04
N THR A 390 -5.46 -9.02 12.59
CA THR A 390 -5.79 -7.61 12.92
C THR A 390 -4.82 -7.07 13.97
N GLU A 391 -4.56 -7.83 15.03
CA GLU A 391 -3.59 -7.47 16.06
C GLU A 391 -2.18 -7.31 15.48
N GLY A 392 -1.78 -8.23 14.60
CA GLY A 392 -0.50 -8.15 13.91
C GLY A 392 -0.36 -6.90 13.05
N MET A 393 -1.41 -6.53 12.31
CA MET A 393 -1.43 -5.28 11.54
C MET A 393 -1.31 -4.06 12.46
N TYR A 394 -2.04 -4.03 13.58
CA TYR A 394 -1.89 -2.94 14.56
C TYR A 394 -0.48 -2.85 15.13
N LYS A 395 0.14 -3.99 15.47
CA LYS A 395 1.55 -4.04 15.91
C LYS A 395 2.49 -3.48 14.85
N ALA A 396 2.37 -3.92 13.60
CA ALA A 396 3.22 -3.44 12.50
C ALA A 396 3.02 -1.94 12.23
N LEU A 397 1.77 -1.47 12.21
CA LEU A 397 1.43 -0.06 12.00
C LEU A 397 1.96 0.83 13.12
N ASN A 398 1.75 0.46 14.39
CA ASN A 398 2.24 1.23 15.54
C ASN A 398 3.78 1.18 15.62
N PHE A 399 4.40 0.04 15.31
CA PHE A 399 5.86 -0.11 15.23
C PHE A 399 6.49 0.82 14.19
N ALA A 400 5.81 0.99 13.05
CA ALA A 400 6.22 1.92 12.01
C ALA A 400 5.95 3.37 12.41
N ASP A 401 4.77 3.66 12.97
CA ASP A 401 4.36 5.01 13.37
C ASP A 401 5.22 5.56 14.52
N ASP A 402 5.73 4.70 15.42
CA ASP A 402 6.72 5.08 16.44
C ASP A 402 7.98 5.72 15.83
N GLN A 403 8.37 5.31 14.61
CA GLN A 403 9.52 5.88 13.91
C GLN A 403 9.22 7.28 13.38
N VAL A 404 7.97 7.54 12.98
CA VAL A 404 7.46 8.83 12.51
C VAL A 404 7.23 9.78 13.69
N LEU A 405 6.44 9.35 14.68
CA LEU A 405 6.07 10.09 15.89
C LEU A 405 7.28 10.56 16.70
N ARG A 406 8.42 9.86 16.58
CA ARG A 406 9.67 10.28 17.21
C ARG A 406 10.09 11.70 16.82
N ALA A 407 9.90 12.11 15.57
CA ALA A 407 10.20 13.48 15.12
C ALA A 407 9.29 14.52 15.82
N TYR A 408 8.10 14.10 16.22
CA TYR A 408 7.10 14.89 16.94
C TYR A 408 7.26 14.79 18.47
N GLY A 409 8.20 13.99 18.96
CA GLY A 409 8.48 13.83 20.38
C GLY A 409 7.54 12.86 21.10
N PHE A 410 6.90 11.94 20.38
CA PHE A 410 5.98 10.94 20.92
C PHE A 410 6.34 9.52 20.49
N ARG A 411 5.77 8.55 21.18
CA ARG A 411 5.68 7.13 20.80
C ARG A 411 4.37 6.56 21.34
N HIS A 412 3.88 5.47 20.76
CA HIS A 412 2.78 4.70 21.32
C HIS A 412 3.09 4.19 22.73
N ALA A 413 2.06 4.11 23.57
CA ALA A 413 2.13 3.57 24.92
C ALA A 413 2.41 2.06 24.92
N SER A 414 1.87 1.33 23.94
CA SER A 414 2.14 -0.08 23.66
C SER A 414 1.92 -0.36 22.17
N MET A 415 2.36 -1.53 21.68
CA MET A 415 2.20 -1.90 20.26
C MET A 415 0.73 -2.03 19.81
N LEU A 416 -0.23 -2.08 20.74
CA LEU A 416 -1.66 -2.18 20.44
C LEU A 416 -2.46 -0.94 20.82
N SER A 417 -1.87 -0.01 21.57
CA SER A 417 -2.58 1.19 22.01
C SER A 417 -2.56 2.27 20.93
N GLY A 418 -3.70 2.93 20.74
CA GLY A 418 -3.77 4.20 20.00
C GLY A 418 -3.22 5.38 20.79
N ASP A 419 -3.09 5.25 22.12
CA ASP A 419 -2.57 6.31 22.97
C ASP A 419 -1.06 6.46 22.80
N VAL A 420 -0.59 7.71 22.86
CA VAL A 420 0.81 8.07 22.77
C VAL A 420 1.31 8.69 24.08
N GLN A 421 2.61 8.55 24.32
CA GLN A 421 3.32 9.13 25.44
C GLN A 421 4.50 9.98 24.96
N PRO A 422 4.84 11.06 25.68
CA PRO A 422 5.95 11.92 25.30
C PRO A 422 7.29 11.21 25.48
N LEU A 423 8.22 11.48 24.56
CA LEU A 423 9.59 11.01 24.62
C LEU A 423 10.48 11.97 25.42
N PRO A 424 11.37 11.46 26.30
CA PRO A 424 12.43 12.27 26.91
C PRO A 424 13.28 12.98 25.87
N PHE A 425 13.89 14.11 26.25
CA PHE A 425 14.69 14.93 25.32
C PHE A 425 15.83 14.15 24.64
N ASP A 426 16.50 13.24 25.37
CA ASP A 426 17.63 12.43 24.88
C ASP A 426 17.23 10.95 24.70
N HIS A 427 15.97 10.65 24.38
CA HIS A 427 15.48 9.28 24.18
C HIS A 427 16.37 8.50 23.18
N PRO A 428 16.75 7.24 23.48
CA PRO A 428 16.28 6.38 24.58
C PRO A 428 17.05 6.48 25.90
N ARG A 429 17.95 7.47 26.05
CA ARG A 429 18.59 7.74 27.34
C ARG A 429 17.63 8.59 28.20
N ALA A 430 17.15 8.04 29.31
CA ALA A 430 16.58 8.87 30.35
C ALA A 430 17.72 9.71 30.95
N ARG A 431 17.52 11.02 31.11
CA ARG A 431 18.29 11.77 32.12
C ARG A 431 17.83 11.22 33.46
N THR A 432 18.74 10.56 34.19
CA THR A 432 18.62 10.42 35.64
C THR A 432 18.66 11.78 36.29
#